data_AF-A0A941WIA5-F1
#
_entry.id   AF-A0A941WIA5-F1
#
_cell.length_a   1.000
_cell.length_b   1.000
_cell.length_c   1.000
_cell.angle_alpha   90.00
_cell.angle_beta   90.00
_cell.angle_gamma   90.00
#
_symmetry.space_group_name_H-M   'P 1'
#
loop_
_entity.id
_entity.type
_entity.pdbx_description
1 polymer ?
#
loop_
_entity_poly.entity_id
_entity_poly.type
_entity_poly.pdbx_seq_one_letter_code
_entity_poly.pdbx_strand_id
1 'polypeptide(L)'
;TVKIPELWALRSLCGEVIHDGPGNDARTLIHRNGPHEWLNKNLTTHFIPAWYNAFKEGKYAGDMDISVITTPDSRWNNYYLEGLDWMIKNLGLDGVYIDDSALDHQTLQRARRIMDADGKRRLIDIHSWNHMNQWAGYANSLHLYLELLPYVDRTWIGEGFRANNTLDFWLVEMSGIPFGLMSETLDARNLFRGMVYGMLPRLPWSGNPVPLWKLWDDFGMKNAQMRGYWDERCPVKTDNKDIPATVYVNGDKALVVLANWTDMPQTAEITLDEELLGFKPSSYILPEIRNTQWEGKLSSLKQCEIMGRGGMIILLEK
;
A
#
# COMPACT_ATOMS: atom_id res chain seq x y z
N THR A 1 -15.93 5.15 31.60
CA THR A 1 -15.88 4.66 30.20
C THR A 1 -17.27 4.22 29.82
N VAL A 2 -17.83 4.70 28.71
CA VAL A 2 -19.21 4.34 28.32
C VAL A 2 -19.25 2.97 27.62
N LYS A 3 -18.17 2.58 26.93
CA LYS A 3 -18.15 1.39 26.06
C LYS A 3 -16.93 0.47 26.19
N ILE A 4 -16.04 0.73 27.15
CA ILE A 4 -14.89 -0.14 27.48
C ILE A 4 -14.82 -0.29 29.00
N PRO A 5 -15.71 -1.11 29.61
CA PRO A 5 -15.67 -1.37 31.05
C PRO A 5 -14.37 -2.07 31.48
N GLU A 6 -13.73 -2.80 30.58
CA GLU A 6 -12.50 -3.59 30.83
C GLU A 6 -11.27 -2.70 31.07
N LEU A 7 -11.30 -1.42 30.69
CA LEU A 7 -10.14 -0.52 30.76
C LEU A 7 -9.44 -0.55 32.12
N TRP A 8 -10.20 -0.58 33.21
CA TRP A 8 -9.65 -0.57 34.56
C TRP A 8 -8.96 -1.88 34.93
N ALA A 9 -9.50 -3.02 34.45
CA ALA A 9 -8.84 -4.31 34.59
C ALA A 9 -7.53 -4.31 33.79
N LEU A 10 -7.53 -3.82 32.55
CA LEU A 10 -6.31 -3.73 31.74
C LEU A 10 -5.26 -2.82 32.39
N ARG A 11 -5.69 -1.68 32.95
CA ARG A 11 -4.80 -0.78 33.70
C ARG A 11 -4.20 -1.43 34.94
N SER A 12 -4.95 -2.29 35.63
CA SER A 12 -4.45 -2.99 36.82
C SER A 12 -3.31 -3.97 36.54
N LEU A 13 -3.05 -4.29 35.25
CA LEU A 13 -1.93 -5.13 34.82
C LEU A 13 -0.61 -4.36 34.68
N CYS A 14 -0.54 -3.10 35.15
CA CYS A 14 0.71 -2.35 35.37
C CYS A 14 1.71 -2.36 34.19
N GLY A 15 1.30 -1.87 33.02
CA GLY A 15 2.18 -1.76 31.86
C GLY A 15 2.15 -2.98 30.93
N GLU A 16 1.54 -4.09 31.34
CA GLU A 16 1.48 -5.29 30.52
C GLU A 16 0.66 -5.09 29.23
N VAL A 17 -0.48 -4.40 29.31
CA VAL A 17 -1.39 -4.19 28.17
C VAL A 17 -1.39 -2.74 27.71
N ILE A 18 -1.48 -1.79 28.63
CA ILE A 18 -1.39 -0.35 28.34
C ILE A 18 0.08 0.03 28.46
N HIS A 19 0.66 0.60 27.40
CA HIS A 19 2.07 0.95 27.41
C HIS A 19 2.33 2.09 28.39
N ASP A 20 3.40 1.95 29.19
CA ASP A 20 3.79 2.98 30.14
C ASP A 20 4.21 4.26 29.43
N GLY A 21 4.01 5.39 30.10
CA GLY A 21 4.26 6.69 29.48
C GLY A 21 4.06 7.86 30.43
N PRO A 22 4.41 9.07 29.97
CA PRO A 22 4.42 10.29 30.78
C PRO A 22 3.02 10.75 31.23
N GLY A 23 1.94 10.10 30.78
CA GLY A 23 0.57 10.42 31.19
C GLY A 23 0.19 11.85 30.80
N ASN A 24 -0.20 12.66 31.77
CA ASN A 24 -0.60 14.07 31.56
C ASN A 24 0.46 14.92 30.83
N ASP A 25 1.75 14.56 30.98
CA ASP A 25 2.87 15.29 30.37
C ASP A 25 3.17 14.81 28.94
N ALA A 26 2.45 13.81 28.43
CA ALA A 26 2.64 13.31 27.07
C ALA A 26 2.40 14.41 26.02
N ARG A 27 3.34 14.56 25.09
CA ARG A 27 3.22 15.43 23.93
C ARG A 27 3.66 14.64 22.70
N THR A 28 2.70 14.32 21.82
CA THR A 28 2.94 13.55 20.60
C THR A 28 2.64 14.39 19.37
N LEU A 29 2.96 13.86 18.18
CA LEU A 29 2.67 14.52 16.89
C LEU A 29 1.21 15.00 16.78
N ILE A 30 0.28 14.18 17.27
CA ILE A 30 -1.17 14.41 17.24
C ILE A 30 -1.72 15.01 18.55
N HIS A 31 -1.02 14.89 19.68
CA HIS A 31 -1.39 15.47 20.98
C HIS A 31 -0.41 16.56 21.42
N ARG A 32 -0.21 17.58 20.57
CA ARG A 32 0.77 18.66 20.79
C ARG A 32 0.51 19.52 22.03
N ASN A 33 -0.75 19.60 22.45
CA ASN A 33 -1.17 20.38 23.62
C ASN A 33 -1.43 19.49 24.85
N GLY A 34 -1.10 18.20 24.76
CA GLY A 34 -1.35 17.21 25.79
C GLY A 34 -2.56 16.33 25.51
N PRO A 35 -2.76 15.28 26.33
CA PRO A 35 -3.86 14.34 26.15
C PRO A 35 -5.22 14.99 26.40
N HIS A 36 -6.25 14.34 25.86
CA HIS A 36 -7.65 14.70 26.13
C HIS A 36 -7.95 14.73 27.65
N GLU A 37 -8.76 15.69 28.10
CA GLU A 37 -9.03 15.93 29.52
C GLU A 37 -9.56 14.68 30.25
N TRP A 38 -10.33 13.84 29.54
CA TRP A 38 -10.80 12.58 30.09
C TRP A 38 -9.65 11.66 30.50
N LEU A 39 -8.62 11.50 29.66
CA LEU A 39 -7.43 10.70 30.02
C LEU A 39 -6.71 11.34 31.20
N ASN A 40 -6.59 12.66 31.22
CA ASN A 40 -5.87 13.35 32.29
C ASN A 40 -6.52 13.17 33.67
N LYS A 41 -7.86 13.22 33.73
CA LYS A 41 -8.62 13.06 34.97
C LYS A 41 -8.72 11.60 35.42
N ASN A 42 -8.84 10.66 34.48
CA ASN A 42 -9.20 9.28 34.78
C ASN A 42 -7.98 8.34 34.76
N LEU A 43 -7.07 8.52 33.81
CA LEU A 43 -5.84 7.73 33.70
C LEU A 43 -4.65 8.37 34.41
N THR A 44 -4.57 9.71 34.52
CA THR A 44 -3.54 10.47 35.27
C THR A 44 -2.07 10.23 34.86
N THR A 45 -1.55 9.02 35.03
CA THR A 45 -0.17 8.60 34.83
C THR A 45 -0.12 7.25 34.12
N HIS A 46 1.03 6.86 33.59
CA HIS A 46 1.27 5.54 32.98
C HIS A 46 0.42 5.27 31.73
N PHE A 47 0.42 6.23 30.81
CA PHE A 47 -0.17 6.06 29.49
C PHE A 47 0.50 6.98 28.46
N ILE A 48 0.37 6.61 27.18
CA ILE A 48 0.64 7.49 26.03
C ILE A 48 -0.67 7.61 25.23
N PRO A 49 -1.19 8.84 24.98
CA PRO A 49 -2.39 9.00 24.17
C PRO A 49 -2.07 8.64 22.70
N ALA A 50 -2.96 7.87 22.10
CA ALA A 50 -2.84 7.41 20.72
C ALA A 50 -3.90 8.09 19.83
N TRP A 51 -4.27 7.49 18.70
CA TRP A 51 -5.23 8.09 17.77
C TRP A 51 -6.60 8.35 18.43
N TYR A 52 -7.38 9.24 17.83
CA TYR A 52 -8.74 9.51 18.27
C TYR A 52 -9.65 9.76 17.07
N ASN A 53 -10.95 9.49 17.25
CA ASN A 53 -11.97 9.80 16.27
C ASN A 53 -13.04 10.70 16.88
N ALA A 54 -13.18 11.92 16.37
CA ALA A 54 -14.25 12.84 16.75
C ALA A 54 -15.45 12.63 15.84
N PHE A 55 -16.55 12.14 16.39
CA PHE A 55 -17.77 11.88 15.63
C PHE A 55 -18.49 13.21 15.36
N LYS A 56 -18.59 13.59 14.09
CA LYS A 56 -19.26 14.84 13.67
C LYS A 56 -20.74 14.63 13.32
N GLU A 57 -21.14 13.40 13.08
CA GLU A 57 -22.47 13.05 12.57
C GLU A 57 -22.95 11.70 13.12
N GLY A 58 -24.22 11.40 12.87
CA GLY A 58 -24.87 10.16 13.29
C GLY A 58 -25.15 10.08 14.78
N LYS A 59 -25.42 8.85 15.26
CA LYS A 59 -25.85 8.56 16.65
C LYS A 59 -24.87 9.06 17.72
N TYR A 60 -23.60 9.18 17.38
CA TYR A 60 -22.52 9.56 18.32
C TYR A 60 -22.00 10.98 18.05
N ALA A 61 -22.73 11.80 17.28
CA ALA A 61 -22.29 13.17 16.99
C ALA A 61 -22.01 13.95 18.28
N GLY A 62 -20.83 14.57 18.35
CA GLY A 62 -20.34 15.27 19.53
C GLY A 62 -19.50 14.41 20.50
N ASP A 63 -19.53 13.08 20.34
CA ASP A 63 -18.66 12.19 21.10
C ASP A 63 -17.25 12.09 20.48
N MET A 64 -16.30 11.61 21.27
CA MET A 64 -14.95 11.29 20.83
C MET A 64 -14.57 9.88 21.28
N ASP A 65 -14.06 9.07 20.35
CA ASP A 65 -13.34 7.85 20.67
C ASP A 65 -11.87 8.17 20.87
N ILE A 66 -11.33 7.87 22.05
CA ILE A 66 -9.95 8.20 22.45
C ILE A 66 -9.23 6.91 22.80
N SER A 67 -7.99 6.77 22.33
CA SER A 67 -7.19 5.57 22.57
C SER A 67 -5.87 5.87 23.28
N VAL A 68 -5.25 4.82 23.82
CA VAL A 68 -3.90 4.83 24.39
C VAL A 68 -3.06 3.75 23.72
N ILE A 69 -1.75 3.95 23.68
CA ILE A 69 -0.82 2.96 23.13
C ILE A 69 -0.88 1.68 23.96
N THR A 70 -0.96 0.54 23.27
CA THR A 70 -0.87 -0.77 23.90
C THR A 70 0.57 -1.27 23.88
N THR A 71 0.95 -2.09 24.85
CA THR A 71 2.26 -2.73 24.87
C THR A 71 2.33 -3.78 23.76
N PRO A 72 3.30 -3.68 22.83
CA PRO A 72 3.52 -4.68 21.78
C PRO A 72 3.78 -6.07 22.36
N ASP A 73 3.52 -7.11 21.57
CA ASP A 73 3.86 -8.50 21.88
C ASP A 73 3.37 -8.99 23.26
N SER A 74 2.24 -8.44 23.71
CA SER A 74 1.64 -8.77 24.99
C SER A 74 0.56 -9.84 24.85
N ARG A 75 0.08 -10.37 25.98
CA ARG A 75 -1.06 -11.31 26.00
C ARG A 75 -2.33 -10.72 25.38
N TRP A 76 -2.38 -9.40 25.20
CA TRP A 76 -3.46 -8.70 24.54
C TRP A 76 -3.67 -9.16 23.10
N ASN A 77 -2.61 -9.64 22.44
CA ASN A 77 -2.70 -10.24 21.11
C ASN A 77 -3.66 -11.44 21.06
N ASN A 78 -3.84 -12.18 22.17
CA ASN A 78 -4.84 -13.25 22.25
C ASN A 78 -6.27 -12.71 22.18
N TYR A 79 -6.54 -11.55 22.77
CA TYR A 79 -7.85 -10.91 22.69
C TYR A 79 -8.16 -10.47 21.25
N TYR A 80 -7.15 -9.92 20.55
CA TYR A 80 -7.28 -9.60 19.12
C TYR A 80 -7.62 -10.83 18.29
N LEU A 81 -6.92 -11.95 18.50
CA LEU A 81 -7.13 -13.20 17.76
C LEU A 81 -8.51 -13.82 18.03
N GLU A 82 -8.98 -13.85 19.28
CA GLU A 82 -10.33 -14.34 19.59
C GLU A 82 -11.43 -13.42 19.04
N GLY A 83 -11.20 -12.10 19.07
CA GLY A 83 -12.09 -11.14 18.40
C GLY A 83 -12.17 -11.40 16.89
N LEU A 84 -11.03 -11.66 16.26
CA LEU A 84 -10.95 -12.01 14.84
C LEU A 84 -11.72 -13.29 14.51
N ASP A 85 -11.49 -14.36 15.28
CA ASP A 85 -12.21 -15.64 15.13
C ASP A 85 -13.73 -15.46 15.31
N TRP A 86 -14.14 -14.71 16.34
CA TRP A 86 -15.53 -14.41 16.59
C TRP A 86 -16.17 -13.64 15.43
N MET A 87 -15.50 -12.60 14.90
CA MET A 87 -16.00 -11.81 13.77
C MET A 87 -16.13 -12.67 12.51
N ILE A 88 -15.19 -13.58 12.26
CA ILE A 88 -15.28 -14.51 11.12
C ILE A 88 -16.51 -15.40 11.26
N LYS A 89 -16.70 -16.03 12.43
CA LYS A 89 -17.79 -16.98 12.68
C LYS A 89 -19.18 -16.33 12.68
N ASN A 90 -19.28 -15.10 13.19
CA ASN A 90 -20.57 -14.46 13.44
C ASN A 90 -20.93 -13.38 12.42
N LEU A 91 -19.94 -12.72 11.82
CA LEU A 91 -20.15 -11.63 10.85
C LEU A 91 -19.71 -12.00 9.43
N GLY A 92 -19.00 -13.11 9.25
CA GLY A 92 -18.50 -13.53 7.95
C GLY A 92 -17.39 -12.63 7.41
N LEU A 93 -16.52 -12.10 8.29
CA LEU A 93 -15.42 -11.22 7.91
C LEU A 93 -14.56 -11.83 6.79
N ASP A 94 -14.33 -11.07 5.70
CA ASP A 94 -13.59 -11.51 4.51
C ASP A 94 -12.13 -11.00 4.45
N GLY A 95 -11.72 -10.16 5.39
CA GLY A 95 -10.36 -9.63 5.43
C GLY A 95 -10.14 -8.61 6.54
N VAL A 96 -8.87 -8.26 6.75
CA VAL A 96 -8.46 -7.23 7.70
C VAL A 96 -7.47 -6.27 7.05
N TYR A 97 -7.57 -5.03 7.51
CA TYR A 97 -6.63 -3.95 7.22
C TYR A 97 -5.84 -3.65 8.49
N ILE A 98 -4.51 -3.60 8.38
CA ILE A 98 -3.58 -3.35 9.49
C ILE A 98 -2.86 -2.04 9.21
N ASP A 99 -3.05 -1.05 10.09
CA ASP A 99 -2.51 0.32 9.97
C ASP A 99 -1.32 0.50 10.93
N ASP A 100 -0.11 0.32 10.39
CA ASP A 100 1.06 -0.03 11.18
C ASP A 100 0.80 -1.25 12.09
N SER A 101 1.84 -1.85 12.69
CA SER A 101 1.61 -3.01 13.54
C SER A 101 2.47 -3.03 14.78
N ALA A 102 1.82 -3.37 15.89
CA ALA A 102 2.45 -3.83 17.13
C ALA A 102 2.30 -5.35 17.31
N LEU A 103 1.81 -6.06 16.29
CA LEU A 103 1.68 -7.52 16.29
C LEU A 103 2.97 -8.14 15.74
N ASP A 104 3.52 -9.10 16.48
CA ASP A 104 4.60 -9.95 15.99
C ASP A 104 4.16 -10.95 14.89
N HIS A 105 5.16 -11.54 14.25
CA HIS A 105 4.95 -12.59 13.25
C HIS A 105 4.19 -13.80 13.79
N GLN A 106 4.35 -14.14 15.09
CA GLN A 106 3.64 -15.28 15.69
C GLN A 106 2.14 -15.02 15.77
N THR A 107 1.76 -13.79 16.10
CA THR A 107 0.37 -13.36 16.13
C THR A 107 -0.23 -13.36 14.74
N LEU A 108 0.44 -12.81 13.72
CA LEU A 108 -0.07 -12.86 12.36
C LEU A 108 -0.13 -14.29 11.79
N GLN A 109 0.83 -15.15 12.12
CA GLN A 109 0.74 -16.57 11.76
C GLN A 109 -0.51 -17.22 12.34
N ARG A 110 -0.84 -16.94 13.60
CA ARG A 110 -2.08 -17.43 14.24
C ARG A 110 -3.32 -16.80 13.62
N ALA A 111 -3.28 -15.51 13.28
CA ALA A 111 -4.36 -14.84 12.56
C ALA A 111 -4.63 -15.53 11.22
N ARG A 112 -3.60 -15.90 10.45
CA ARG A 112 -3.76 -16.70 9.23
C ARG A 112 -4.44 -18.04 9.48
N ARG A 113 -4.00 -18.80 10.49
CA ARG A 113 -4.65 -20.08 10.83
C ARG A 113 -6.14 -19.92 11.13
N ILE A 114 -6.52 -18.85 11.84
CA ILE A 114 -7.92 -18.53 12.12
C ILE A 114 -8.66 -18.14 10.84
N MET A 115 -8.07 -17.23 10.05
CA MET A 115 -8.67 -16.72 8.81
C MET A 115 -8.80 -17.76 7.71
N ASP A 116 -7.96 -18.79 7.69
CA ASP A 116 -7.96 -19.83 6.66
C ASP A 116 -8.67 -21.13 7.13
N ALA A 117 -9.17 -21.17 8.37
CA ALA A 117 -9.69 -22.38 9.02
C ALA A 117 -10.87 -23.07 8.30
N ASP A 118 -11.71 -22.29 7.60
CA ASP A 118 -12.86 -22.79 6.84
C ASP A 118 -12.59 -22.93 5.34
N GLY A 119 -11.34 -22.73 4.90
CA GLY A 119 -10.93 -22.80 3.50
C GLY A 119 -11.38 -21.63 2.63
N LYS A 120 -12.05 -20.61 3.19
CA LYS A 120 -12.38 -19.39 2.43
C LYS A 120 -11.18 -18.46 2.44
N ARG A 121 -10.80 -17.99 1.25
CA ARG A 121 -9.72 -17.00 1.12
C ARG A 121 -10.16 -15.68 1.75
N ARG A 122 -9.35 -15.18 2.68
CA ARG A 122 -9.48 -13.86 3.28
C ARG A 122 -8.21 -13.05 3.08
N LEU A 123 -8.35 -11.73 2.96
CA LEU A 123 -7.24 -10.84 2.65
C LEU A 123 -6.70 -10.16 3.90
N ILE A 124 -5.38 -10.04 3.98
CA ILE A 124 -4.71 -9.15 4.93
C ILE A 124 -3.94 -8.08 4.16
N ASP A 125 -4.32 -6.82 4.33
CA ASP A 125 -3.59 -5.68 3.78
C ASP A 125 -2.84 -4.96 4.91
N ILE A 126 -1.53 -4.69 4.72
CA ILE A 126 -0.73 -3.92 5.68
C ILE A 126 -0.38 -2.54 5.13
N HIS A 127 -0.66 -1.49 5.90
CA HIS A 127 -0.28 -0.12 5.61
C HIS A 127 0.80 0.37 6.54
N SER A 128 1.59 1.31 6.01
CA SER A 128 2.51 2.12 6.78
C SER A 128 2.74 3.44 6.08
N TRP A 129 2.89 4.48 6.90
CA TRP A 129 3.38 5.77 6.45
C TRP A 129 4.91 5.82 6.49
N ASN A 130 5.49 6.89 5.96
CA ASN A 130 6.93 7.04 5.88
C ASN A 130 7.56 7.20 7.28
N HIS A 131 8.10 6.12 7.84
CA HIS A 131 8.75 6.13 9.16
C HIS A 131 10.16 6.75 9.16
N MET A 132 10.69 7.13 7.99
CA MET A 132 12.00 7.78 7.84
C MET A 132 11.95 9.27 8.24
N ASN A 133 11.50 9.56 9.47
CA ASN A 133 11.39 10.91 10.00
C ASN A 133 11.50 10.96 11.54
N GLN A 134 11.59 12.18 12.09
CA GLN A 134 11.81 12.44 13.52
C GLN A 134 10.73 11.92 14.47
N TRP A 135 9.53 11.60 13.97
CA TRP A 135 8.41 11.12 14.75
C TRP A 135 8.26 9.59 14.76
N ALA A 136 9.02 8.89 13.92
CA ALA A 136 8.78 7.48 13.60
C ALA A 136 10.06 6.62 13.54
N GLY A 137 11.12 7.07 14.21
CA GLY A 137 12.29 6.23 14.47
C GLY A 137 13.29 6.06 13.33
N TYR A 138 13.12 6.77 12.20
CA TYR A 138 14.07 6.77 11.07
C TYR A 138 14.34 5.38 10.48
N ALA A 139 13.29 4.59 10.27
CA ALA A 139 13.38 3.29 9.63
C ALA A 139 12.48 3.23 8.39
N ASN A 140 12.86 2.37 7.43
CA ASN A 140 12.05 2.08 6.26
C ASN A 140 10.91 1.11 6.64
N SER A 141 9.71 1.33 6.11
CA SER A 141 8.50 0.59 6.47
C SER A 141 8.58 -0.88 6.09
N LEU A 142 9.02 -1.23 4.86
CA LEU A 142 9.15 -2.64 4.49
C LEU A 142 10.26 -3.36 5.25
N HIS A 143 11.28 -2.62 5.71
CA HIS A 143 12.28 -3.17 6.61
C HIS A 143 11.69 -3.47 8.00
N LEU A 144 10.91 -2.55 8.57
CA LEU A 144 10.28 -2.72 9.88
C LEU A 144 9.34 -3.93 9.91
N TYR A 145 8.58 -4.16 8.84
CA TYR A 145 7.55 -5.20 8.79
C TYR A 145 7.98 -6.46 8.04
N LEU A 146 9.27 -6.64 7.76
CA LEU A 146 9.77 -7.75 6.95
C LEU A 146 9.30 -9.12 7.45
N GLU A 147 9.24 -9.32 8.77
CA GLU A 147 8.79 -10.59 9.38
C GLU A 147 7.27 -10.83 9.25
N LEU A 148 6.49 -9.77 8.96
CA LEU A 148 5.05 -9.83 8.81
C LEU A 148 4.64 -10.13 7.36
N LEU A 149 5.47 -9.75 6.38
CA LEU A 149 5.17 -9.87 4.95
C LEU A 149 4.74 -11.27 4.48
N PRO A 150 5.27 -12.39 5.02
CA PRO A 150 4.79 -13.73 4.63
C PRO A 150 3.33 -14.01 4.98
N TYR A 151 2.70 -13.19 5.81
CA TYR A 151 1.33 -13.39 6.31
C TYR A 151 0.33 -12.37 5.75
N VAL A 152 0.76 -11.47 4.87
CA VAL A 152 -0.13 -10.48 4.24
C VAL A 152 -0.37 -10.82 2.77
N ASP A 153 -1.48 -10.36 2.21
CA ASP A 153 -1.83 -10.53 0.81
C ASP A 153 -1.39 -9.33 -0.05
N ARG A 154 -1.38 -8.12 0.54
CA ARG A 154 -0.98 -6.88 -0.14
C ARG A 154 -0.35 -5.91 0.83
N THR A 155 0.49 -5.05 0.28
CA THR A 155 1.03 -3.90 0.99
C THR A 155 0.29 -2.64 0.56
N TRP A 156 0.29 -1.66 1.44
CA TRP A 156 -0.25 -0.33 1.19
C TRP A 156 0.76 0.68 1.75
N ILE A 157 1.94 0.74 1.12
CA ILE A 157 3.09 1.53 1.59
C ILE A 157 3.28 2.72 0.67
N GLY A 158 3.27 3.93 1.23
CA GLY A 158 3.41 5.13 0.40
C GLY A 158 2.87 6.44 0.97
N GLU A 159 2.26 6.45 2.16
CA GLU A 159 1.84 7.70 2.82
C GLU A 159 3.09 8.49 3.25
N GLY A 160 3.14 9.77 2.89
CA GLY A 160 4.33 10.62 3.12
C GLY A 160 5.53 10.33 2.19
N PHE A 161 5.41 9.40 1.24
CA PHE A 161 6.42 9.16 0.21
C PHE A 161 6.12 10.00 -1.05
N ARG A 162 7.18 10.50 -1.70
CA ARG A 162 7.05 11.43 -2.84
C ARG A 162 7.21 10.71 -4.17
N ALA A 163 6.52 11.24 -5.18
CA ALA A 163 6.58 10.67 -6.53
C ALA A 163 7.99 10.76 -7.16
N ASN A 164 8.85 11.66 -6.69
CA ASN A 164 10.22 11.86 -7.18
C ASN A 164 11.28 11.00 -6.47
N ASN A 165 10.88 10.07 -5.60
CA ASN A 165 11.78 9.02 -5.12
C ASN A 165 12.40 8.25 -6.30
N THR A 166 13.59 7.69 -6.12
CA THR A 166 14.32 6.98 -7.17
C THR A 166 13.59 5.72 -7.62
N LEU A 167 13.91 5.23 -8.82
CA LEU A 167 13.39 3.97 -9.35
C LEU A 167 13.56 2.82 -8.34
N ASP A 168 14.79 2.62 -7.86
CA ASP A 168 15.10 1.57 -6.90
C ASP A 168 14.29 1.72 -5.62
N PHE A 169 14.08 2.95 -5.14
CA PHE A 169 13.28 3.18 -3.93
C PHE A 169 11.82 2.75 -4.12
N TRP A 170 11.21 3.08 -5.26
CA TRP A 170 9.86 2.58 -5.57
C TRP A 170 9.82 1.05 -5.60
N LEU A 171 10.84 0.42 -6.19
CA LEU A 171 10.94 -1.04 -6.24
C LEU A 171 11.09 -1.65 -4.83
N VAL A 172 12.06 -1.19 -4.05
CA VAL A 172 12.44 -1.87 -2.79
C VAL A 172 11.58 -1.50 -1.59
N GLU A 173 11.00 -0.29 -1.57
CA GLU A 173 10.31 0.24 -0.40
C GLU A 173 8.80 0.41 -0.61
N MET A 174 8.34 0.70 -1.83
CA MET A 174 6.94 1.01 -2.07
C MET A 174 6.16 -0.11 -2.75
N SER A 175 6.81 -0.93 -3.58
CA SER A 175 6.11 -1.85 -4.49
C SER A 175 5.67 -3.17 -3.88
N GLY A 176 6.38 -3.68 -2.86
CA GLY A 176 6.20 -5.03 -2.33
C GLY A 176 6.73 -6.17 -3.23
N ILE A 177 7.10 -5.87 -4.47
CA ILE A 177 7.50 -6.85 -5.50
C ILE A 177 8.66 -7.75 -5.06
N PRO A 178 9.73 -7.25 -4.39
CA PRO A 178 10.82 -8.10 -3.93
C PRO A 178 10.38 -9.24 -3.00
N PHE A 179 9.20 -9.11 -2.38
CA PHE A 179 8.63 -10.07 -1.43
C PHE A 179 7.46 -10.86 -2.01
N GLY A 180 7.21 -10.76 -3.32
CA GLY A 180 6.08 -11.42 -3.98
C GLY A 180 4.72 -10.79 -3.67
N LEU A 181 4.73 -9.56 -3.14
CA LEU A 181 3.53 -8.78 -2.83
C LEU A 181 3.34 -7.68 -3.87
N MET A 182 2.13 -7.14 -3.92
CA MET A 182 1.80 -5.95 -4.70
C MET A 182 1.35 -4.83 -3.77
N SER A 183 1.46 -3.60 -4.25
CA SER A 183 1.14 -2.40 -3.49
C SER A 183 0.26 -1.41 -4.25
N GLU A 184 -0.12 -0.35 -3.58
CA GLU A 184 -0.90 0.76 -4.14
C GLU A 184 -0.14 2.08 -3.96
N THR A 185 -0.36 3.03 -4.87
CA THR A 185 0.18 4.38 -4.72
C THR A 185 -0.66 5.16 -3.73
N LEU A 186 0.01 5.81 -2.79
CA LEU A 186 -0.55 6.71 -1.80
C LEU A 186 -0.22 8.16 -2.18
N ASP A 187 0.59 8.88 -1.41
CA ASP A 187 0.88 10.30 -1.71
C ASP A 187 1.78 10.49 -2.93
N ALA A 188 2.43 9.43 -3.40
CA ALA A 188 3.14 9.38 -4.66
C ALA A 188 2.18 9.30 -5.87
N ARG A 189 1.35 10.35 -6.04
CA ARG A 189 0.25 10.51 -7.02
C ARG A 189 0.71 10.62 -8.48
N ASN A 190 1.54 9.69 -8.95
CA ASN A 190 1.94 9.59 -10.34
C ASN A 190 1.54 8.22 -10.90
N LEU A 191 0.52 8.24 -11.77
CA LEU A 191 -0.12 7.05 -12.31
C LEU A 191 0.82 6.22 -13.17
N PHE A 192 1.58 6.85 -14.06
CA PHE A 192 2.51 6.13 -14.94
C PHE A 192 3.64 5.49 -14.15
N ARG A 193 4.21 6.24 -13.19
CA ARG A 193 5.26 5.71 -12.29
C ARG A 193 4.74 4.55 -11.44
N GLY A 194 3.51 4.65 -10.92
CA GLY A 194 2.85 3.55 -10.22
C GLY A 194 2.64 2.33 -11.11
N MET A 195 2.15 2.53 -12.33
CA MET A 195 1.90 1.45 -13.29
C MET A 195 3.17 0.74 -13.79
N VAL A 196 4.37 1.35 -13.70
CA VAL A 196 5.64 0.63 -13.89
C VAL A 196 5.81 -0.49 -12.85
N TYR A 197 5.25 -0.33 -11.65
CA TYR A 197 5.27 -1.35 -10.59
C TYR A 197 3.93 -2.06 -10.39
N GLY A 198 2.97 -1.88 -11.30
CA GLY A 198 1.62 -2.45 -11.17
C GLY A 198 0.81 -1.85 -10.02
N MET A 199 1.20 -0.66 -9.54
CA MET A 199 0.57 0.02 -8.42
C MET A 199 -0.45 1.04 -8.91
N LEU A 200 -1.70 0.90 -8.47
CA LEU A 200 -2.80 1.82 -8.76
C LEU A 200 -2.99 2.82 -7.61
N PRO A 201 -3.62 3.99 -7.83
CA PRO A 201 -4.00 4.87 -6.73
C PRO A 201 -5.14 4.26 -5.91
N ARG A 202 -5.03 4.36 -4.58
CA ARG A 202 -6.06 3.97 -3.62
C ARG A 202 -7.25 4.93 -3.64
N LEU A 203 -8.44 4.40 -3.90
CA LEU A 203 -9.69 5.14 -3.70
C LEU A 203 -10.09 5.10 -2.21
N PRO A 204 -10.58 6.20 -1.60
CA PRO A 204 -10.73 7.56 -2.13
C PRO A 204 -9.51 8.47 -1.86
N TRP A 205 -8.43 7.94 -1.28
CA TRP A 205 -7.36 8.73 -0.68
C TRP A 205 -6.42 9.40 -1.70
N SER A 206 -5.80 8.60 -2.57
CA SER A 206 -4.70 9.04 -3.44
C SER A 206 -5.08 9.24 -4.90
N GLY A 207 -6.25 8.78 -5.32
CA GLY A 207 -6.76 9.03 -6.66
C GLY A 207 -7.92 8.13 -7.05
N ASN A 208 -8.26 8.16 -8.34
CA ASN A 208 -9.33 7.35 -8.90
C ASN A 208 -8.75 6.26 -9.83
N PRO A 209 -8.70 4.99 -9.40
CA PRO A 209 -8.17 3.89 -10.21
C PRO A 209 -9.18 3.33 -11.23
N VAL A 210 -10.45 3.75 -11.19
CA VAL A 210 -11.53 3.15 -12.01
C VAL A 210 -11.22 3.12 -13.51
N PRO A 211 -10.67 4.18 -14.14
CA PRO A 211 -10.29 4.12 -15.56
C PRO A 211 -9.24 3.04 -15.86
N LEU A 212 -8.30 2.78 -14.94
CA LEU A 212 -7.29 1.75 -15.09
C LEU A 212 -7.85 0.35 -14.84
N TRP A 213 -8.80 0.19 -13.91
CA TRP A 213 -9.52 -1.08 -13.75
C TRP A 213 -10.23 -1.48 -15.04
N LYS A 214 -10.88 -0.53 -15.72
CA LYS A 214 -11.47 -0.80 -17.04
C LYS A 214 -10.42 -1.29 -18.04
N LEU A 215 -9.28 -0.60 -18.15
CA LEU A 215 -8.17 -1.04 -19.01
C LEU A 215 -7.70 -2.46 -18.64
N TRP A 216 -7.57 -2.74 -17.34
CA TRP A 216 -7.12 -4.03 -16.84
C TRP A 216 -8.12 -5.14 -17.17
N ASP A 217 -9.42 -4.88 -17.04
CA ASP A 217 -10.47 -5.83 -17.39
C ASP A 217 -10.49 -6.10 -18.90
N ASP A 218 -10.47 -5.05 -19.74
CA ASP A 218 -10.44 -5.18 -21.20
C ASP A 218 -9.16 -5.91 -21.69
N PHE A 219 -8.02 -5.66 -21.03
CA PHE A 219 -6.76 -6.35 -21.31
C PHE A 219 -6.72 -7.79 -20.77
N GLY A 220 -7.44 -8.09 -19.69
CA GLY A 220 -7.33 -9.38 -18.98
C GLY A 220 -6.12 -9.45 -18.06
N MET A 221 -5.81 -8.35 -17.36
CA MET A 221 -4.62 -8.19 -16.50
C MET A 221 -4.46 -9.30 -15.46
N LYS A 222 -5.55 -9.86 -14.95
CA LYS A 222 -5.55 -10.96 -13.99
C LYS A 222 -4.70 -12.17 -14.43
N ASN A 223 -4.63 -12.44 -15.73
CA ASN A 223 -3.90 -13.57 -16.30
C ASN A 223 -2.55 -13.16 -16.89
N ALA A 224 -2.18 -11.89 -16.78
CA ALA A 224 -0.97 -11.36 -17.39
C ALA A 224 0.27 -11.66 -16.54
N GLN A 225 1.41 -11.87 -17.20
CA GLN A 225 2.71 -11.92 -16.57
C GLN A 225 3.37 -10.54 -16.64
N MET A 226 3.68 -9.97 -15.47
CA MET A 226 4.43 -8.72 -15.35
C MET A 226 5.94 -8.99 -15.45
N ARG A 227 6.65 -8.20 -16.25
CA ARG A 227 8.12 -8.16 -16.32
C ARG A 227 8.56 -6.70 -16.32
N GLY A 228 9.19 -6.28 -15.22
CA GLY A 228 9.70 -4.91 -15.06
C GLY A 228 11.10 -4.74 -15.61
N TYR A 229 11.56 -3.50 -15.70
CA TYR A 229 12.93 -3.15 -16.15
C TYR A 229 14.03 -3.81 -15.30
N TRP A 230 13.70 -4.26 -14.09
CA TRP A 230 14.58 -4.99 -13.17
C TRP A 230 14.67 -6.50 -13.46
N ASP A 231 13.78 -7.08 -14.27
CA ASP A 231 13.88 -8.50 -14.69
C ASP A 231 14.72 -8.58 -15.97
N GLU A 232 15.83 -9.33 -15.92
CA GLU A 232 16.69 -9.58 -17.08
C GLU A 232 15.94 -10.19 -18.27
N ARG A 233 14.83 -10.88 -18.01
CA ARG A 233 13.97 -11.51 -19.02
C ARG A 233 12.85 -10.59 -19.50
N CYS A 234 12.87 -9.31 -19.15
CA CYS A 234 11.91 -8.34 -19.69
C CYS A 234 12.14 -8.20 -21.20
N PRO A 235 11.14 -8.52 -22.06
CA PRO A 235 11.29 -8.42 -23.50
C PRO A 235 11.30 -6.97 -24.01
N VAL A 236 11.11 -5.98 -23.14
CA VAL A 236 11.06 -4.57 -23.50
C VAL A 236 12.20 -3.82 -22.84
N LYS A 237 13.01 -3.14 -23.65
CA LYS A 237 14.11 -2.29 -23.17
C LYS A 237 13.97 -0.89 -23.75
N THR A 238 14.44 0.09 -23.00
CA THR A 238 14.61 1.47 -23.45
C THR A 238 16.10 1.81 -23.48
N ASP A 239 16.49 2.67 -24.41
CA ASP A 239 17.84 3.25 -24.46
C ASP A 239 18.04 4.40 -23.45
N ASN A 240 16.96 4.88 -22.83
CA ASN A 240 16.96 5.95 -21.85
C ASN A 240 16.62 5.44 -20.45
N LYS A 241 17.63 5.45 -19.56
CA LYS A 241 17.50 5.02 -18.16
C LYS A 241 16.46 5.80 -17.34
N ASP A 242 16.13 7.02 -17.74
CA ASP A 242 15.13 7.86 -17.06
C ASP A 242 13.71 7.58 -17.55
N ILE A 243 13.55 6.68 -18.53
CA ILE A 243 12.27 6.13 -19.00
C ILE A 243 12.32 4.61 -18.82
N PRO A 244 12.14 4.05 -17.62
CA PRO A 244 11.97 2.61 -17.44
C PRO A 244 10.74 2.11 -18.20
N ALA A 245 10.78 0.84 -18.62
CA ALA A 245 9.65 0.12 -19.17
C ALA A 245 9.28 -1.08 -18.31
N THR A 246 7.99 -1.37 -18.21
CA THR A 246 7.46 -2.62 -17.68
C THR A 246 6.42 -3.16 -18.63
N VAL A 247 6.43 -4.45 -18.88
CA VAL A 247 5.48 -5.10 -19.77
C VAL A 247 4.62 -6.09 -19.01
N TYR A 248 3.34 -6.14 -19.37
CA TYR A 248 2.37 -7.13 -18.93
C TYR A 248 2.00 -7.97 -20.15
N VAL A 249 2.35 -9.25 -20.17
CA VAL A 249 2.13 -10.15 -21.31
C VAL A 249 0.92 -11.05 -21.03
N ASN A 250 -0.04 -11.10 -21.95
CA ASN A 250 -1.22 -11.96 -21.85
C ASN A 250 -1.52 -12.61 -23.21
N GLY A 251 -0.93 -13.79 -23.45
CA GLY A 251 -1.09 -14.50 -24.72
C GLY A 251 -0.39 -13.77 -25.88
N ASP A 252 -1.15 -13.39 -26.90
CA ASP A 252 -0.69 -12.69 -28.11
C ASP A 252 -0.85 -11.17 -28.06
N LYS A 253 -1.06 -10.63 -26.86
CA LYS A 253 -1.08 -9.19 -26.59
C LYS A 253 -0.25 -8.82 -25.37
N ALA A 254 0.24 -7.59 -25.33
CA ALA A 254 1.00 -7.07 -24.21
C ALA A 254 0.71 -5.58 -23.95
N LEU A 255 0.70 -5.17 -22.68
CA LEU A 255 0.70 -3.75 -22.30
C LEU A 255 2.11 -3.35 -21.87
N VAL A 256 2.71 -2.40 -22.58
CA VAL A 256 3.98 -1.76 -22.22
C VAL A 256 3.68 -0.45 -21.50
N VAL A 257 4.22 -0.29 -20.31
CA VAL A 257 4.11 0.94 -19.51
C VAL A 257 5.48 1.58 -19.43
N LEU A 258 5.53 2.86 -19.79
CA LEU A 258 6.70 3.73 -19.68
C LEU A 258 6.36 4.92 -18.78
N ALA A 259 7.32 5.39 -18.01
CA ALA A 259 7.17 6.59 -17.19
C ALA A 259 8.44 7.43 -17.24
N ASN A 260 8.30 8.74 -17.41
CA ASN A 260 9.43 9.66 -17.38
C ASN A 260 9.75 10.05 -15.93
N TRP A 261 10.95 9.69 -15.48
CA TRP A 261 11.42 9.94 -14.12
C TRP A 261 11.92 11.38 -13.90
N THR A 262 12.12 12.13 -14.97
CA THR A 262 12.57 13.53 -14.93
C THR A 262 11.41 14.53 -14.95
N ASP A 263 11.75 15.81 -14.73
CA ASP A 263 10.81 16.93 -14.83
C ASP A 263 10.70 17.50 -16.25
N MET A 264 11.57 17.09 -17.16
CA MET A 264 11.66 17.60 -18.53
C MET A 264 11.17 16.55 -19.54
N PRO A 265 10.70 16.95 -20.73
CA PRO A 265 10.47 16.00 -21.82
C PRO A 265 11.72 15.16 -22.09
N GLN A 266 11.53 13.87 -22.27
CA GLN A 266 12.56 12.89 -22.61
C GLN A 266 12.13 12.12 -23.85
N THR A 267 13.09 11.54 -24.56
CA THR A 267 12.84 10.62 -25.68
C THR A 267 13.49 9.27 -25.37
N ALA A 268 12.84 8.19 -25.81
CA ALA A 268 13.42 6.85 -25.78
C ALA A 268 13.11 6.10 -27.09
N GLU A 269 14.06 5.27 -27.52
CA GLU A 269 13.82 4.14 -28.41
C GLU A 269 13.46 2.91 -27.58
N ILE A 270 12.36 2.24 -27.93
CA ILE A 270 11.91 1.01 -27.28
C ILE A 270 12.28 -0.16 -28.19
N THR A 271 13.09 -1.06 -27.65
CA THR A 271 13.47 -2.32 -28.31
C THR A 271 12.63 -3.46 -27.77
N LEU A 272 12.13 -4.31 -28.67
CA LEU A 272 11.36 -5.50 -28.35
C LEU A 272 12.19 -6.75 -28.69
N ASP A 273 12.27 -7.67 -27.74
CA ASP A 273 12.72 -9.04 -27.96
C ASP A 273 11.50 -9.92 -28.25
N GLU A 274 11.24 -10.18 -29.53
CA GLU A 274 10.07 -10.96 -29.99
C GLU A 274 10.08 -12.41 -29.49
N GLU A 275 11.26 -12.98 -29.20
CA GLU A 275 11.39 -14.34 -28.68
C GLU A 275 10.95 -14.40 -27.22
N LEU A 276 11.46 -13.48 -26.39
CA LEU A 276 11.03 -13.37 -25.00
C LEU A 276 9.58 -12.89 -24.86
N LEU A 277 9.09 -12.07 -25.80
CA LEU A 277 7.71 -11.62 -25.85
C LEU A 277 6.75 -12.76 -26.22
N GLY A 278 7.21 -13.73 -27.02
CA GLY A 278 6.43 -14.88 -27.47
C GLY A 278 5.54 -14.61 -28.68
N PHE A 279 5.53 -13.38 -29.20
CA PHE A 279 4.85 -13.02 -30.44
C PHE A 279 5.52 -11.81 -31.09
N LYS A 280 5.26 -11.65 -32.38
CA LYS A 280 5.67 -10.48 -33.16
C LYS A 280 4.52 -9.47 -33.22
N PRO A 281 4.65 -8.27 -32.64
CA PRO A 281 3.60 -7.26 -32.73
C PRO A 281 3.45 -6.73 -34.16
N SER A 282 2.21 -6.50 -34.60
CA SER A 282 1.88 -5.80 -35.84
C SER A 282 1.31 -4.40 -35.63
N SER A 283 0.91 -4.07 -34.39
CA SER A 283 0.36 -2.77 -34.05
C SER A 283 0.79 -2.25 -32.67
N TYR A 284 0.83 -0.93 -32.55
CA TYR A 284 1.21 -0.19 -31.35
C TYR A 284 0.11 0.82 -31.04
N ILE A 285 -0.80 0.48 -30.13
CA ILE A 285 -2.00 1.27 -29.84
C ILE A 285 -1.78 1.97 -28.50
N LEU A 286 -2.15 3.25 -28.41
CA LEU A 286 -2.29 3.95 -27.15
C LEU A 286 -3.76 3.80 -26.72
N PRO A 287 -4.11 2.90 -25.78
CA PRO A 287 -5.48 2.78 -25.33
C PRO A 287 -5.94 4.09 -24.67
N GLU A 288 -7.20 4.45 -24.85
CA GLU A 288 -7.80 5.54 -24.10
C GLU A 288 -7.87 5.18 -22.61
N ILE A 289 -7.35 6.05 -21.77
CA ILE A 289 -7.50 5.97 -20.32
C ILE A 289 -8.00 7.33 -19.86
N ARG A 290 -9.28 7.41 -19.51
CA ARG A 290 -9.96 8.66 -19.17
C ARG A 290 -9.12 9.52 -18.21
N ASN A 291 -8.94 10.80 -18.57
CA ASN A 291 -8.15 11.80 -17.84
C ASN A 291 -6.64 11.51 -17.69
N THR A 292 -6.12 10.48 -18.37
CA THR A 292 -4.72 10.03 -18.22
C THR A 292 -4.01 9.94 -19.56
N GLN A 293 -4.62 9.29 -20.55
CA GLN A 293 -4.04 9.04 -21.87
C GLN A 293 -5.15 9.08 -22.94
N TRP A 294 -4.89 9.77 -24.04
CA TRP A 294 -5.78 9.80 -25.21
C TRP A 294 -5.57 8.57 -26.09
N GLU A 295 -6.64 8.14 -26.77
CA GLU A 295 -6.52 7.10 -27.79
C GLU A 295 -5.56 7.54 -28.91
N GLY A 296 -4.75 6.60 -29.39
CA GLY A 296 -3.85 6.86 -30.49
C GLY A 296 -3.20 5.61 -31.04
N LYS A 297 -2.37 5.79 -32.08
CA LYS A 297 -1.57 4.73 -32.67
C LYS A 297 -0.17 5.25 -32.96
N LEU A 298 0.85 4.49 -32.55
CA LEU A 298 2.23 4.79 -32.87
C LEU A 298 2.60 4.13 -34.20
N SER A 299 3.31 4.86 -35.06
CA SER A 299 3.86 4.34 -36.31
C SER A 299 5.16 3.56 -36.08
N SER A 300 5.87 3.85 -34.99
CA SER A 300 7.17 3.31 -34.65
C SER A 300 7.45 3.45 -33.16
N LEU A 301 8.33 2.59 -32.64
CA LEU A 301 8.84 2.61 -31.27
C LEU A 301 10.21 3.30 -31.14
N LYS A 302 10.72 3.89 -32.23
CA LYS A 302 12.09 4.46 -32.29
C LYS A 302 12.25 5.85 -31.66
N GLN A 303 11.19 6.61 -31.50
CA GLN A 303 11.29 7.99 -31.02
C GLN A 303 10.04 8.37 -30.21
N CYS A 304 9.87 7.69 -29.08
CA CYS A 304 8.76 7.95 -28.16
C CYS A 304 9.13 9.15 -27.27
N GLU A 305 8.57 10.31 -27.58
CA GLU A 305 8.67 11.50 -26.71
C GLU A 305 7.67 11.37 -25.55
N ILE A 306 8.16 11.55 -24.31
CA ILE A 306 7.36 11.48 -23.09
C ILE A 306 7.62 12.74 -22.28
N MET A 307 6.55 13.50 -22.01
CA MET A 307 6.62 14.72 -21.21
C MET A 307 7.13 14.45 -19.79
N GLY A 308 7.73 15.47 -19.17
CA GLY A 308 8.23 15.40 -17.79
C GLY A 308 7.17 14.90 -16.83
N ARG A 309 7.53 13.95 -15.96
CA ARG A 309 6.64 13.24 -15.02
C ARG A 309 5.45 12.51 -15.67
N GLY A 310 5.36 12.48 -17.00
CA GLY A 310 4.34 11.76 -17.75
C GLY A 310 4.73 10.31 -17.97
N GLY A 311 4.03 9.68 -18.90
CA GLY A 311 4.28 8.31 -19.32
C GLY A 311 3.45 7.94 -20.53
N MET A 312 3.56 6.68 -20.91
CA MET A 312 2.86 6.12 -22.06
C MET A 312 2.52 4.67 -21.76
N ILE A 313 1.28 4.28 -22.00
CA ILE A 313 0.81 2.90 -21.96
C ILE A 313 0.53 2.50 -23.41
N ILE A 314 1.19 1.46 -23.89
CA ILE A 314 1.13 0.99 -25.28
C ILE A 314 0.59 -0.44 -25.26
N LEU A 315 -0.53 -0.68 -25.93
CA LEU A 315 -1.03 -2.01 -26.25
C LEU A 315 -0.34 -2.51 -27.52
N LEU A 316 0.36 -3.63 -27.38
CA LEU A 316 0.95 -4.41 -28.46
C LEU A 316 0.01 -5.55 -28.78
N GLU A 317 -0.33 -5.72 -30.06
CA GLU A 317 -1.11 -6.84 -30.57
C GLU A 317 -0.39 -7.48 -31.75
N LYS A 318 -0.54 -8.79 -31.88
CA LYS A 318 -0.09 -9.56 -33.04
C LYS A 318 -0.79 -9.16 -34.32
#